data_AF-A0A355G6D9-F1
#
_entry.id   AF-A0A355G6D9-F1
#
_cell.length_a   1.000
_cell.length_b   1.000
_cell.length_c   1.000
_cell.angle_alpha   90.00
_cell.angle_beta   90.00
_cell.angle_gamma   90.00
#
_symmetry.space_group_name_H-M   'P 1'
#
loop_
_entity.id
_entity.type
_entity.pdbx_description
1 polymer ?
#
loop_
_entity_poly.entity_id
_entity_poly.type
_entity_poly.pdbx_seq_one_letter_code
_entity_poly.pdbx_strand_id
1 'polypeptide(L)'
;RGMPVLDSQGNEINTTQRYSKKIGATLKSVKGTSASYDLTGKEIYVRAVVRSSKLHPNPSEIGEVERAWVQPVAGPAAPQE
;
A
#
# COMPACT_ATOMS: atom_id res chain seq x y z
N ARG A 1 -12.21 3.51 12.57
CA ARG A 1 -11.69 4.18 13.78
C ARG A 1 -10.58 3.30 14.36
N GLY A 2 -9.48 3.89 14.84
CA GLY A 2 -8.47 3.15 15.59
C GLY A 2 -8.91 2.95 17.04
N MET A 3 -8.27 2.01 17.72
CA MET A 3 -8.44 1.82 19.16
C MET A 3 -7.35 2.60 19.91
N PRO A 4 -7.67 3.31 20.99
CA PRO A 4 -6.67 3.98 21.80
C PRO A 4 -5.69 2.95 22.39
N VAL A 5 -4.45 3.38 22.60
CA VAL A 5 -3.47 2.58 23.34
C VAL A 5 -3.58 2.98 24.80
N LEU A 6 -3.72 1.99 25.68
CA LEU A 6 -3.81 2.19 27.12
C LEU A 6 -2.49 1.83 27.79
N ASP A 7 -2.15 2.55 28.85
CA ASP A 7 -1.08 2.17 29.76
C ASP A 7 -1.51 1.01 30.69
N SER A 8 -0.63 0.61 31.61
CA SER A 8 -0.92 -0.43 32.60
C SER A 8 -2.01 -0.05 33.61
N GLN A 9 -2.37 1.23 33.70
CA GLN A 9 -3.38 1.77 34.60
C GLN A 9 -4.73 2.03 33.88
N GLY A 10 -4.80 1.76 32.58
CA GLY A 10 -6.00 1.94 31.77
C GLY A 10 -6.19 3.37 31.25
N ASN A 11 -5.22 4.26 31.43
CA ASN A 11 -5.28 5.62 30.87
C ASN A 11 -4.83 5.61 29.41
N GLU A 12 -5.47 6.45 28.58
CA GLU A 12 -5.04 6.64 27.20
C GLU A 12 -3.66 7.30 27.14
N ILE A 13 -2.77 6.73 26.34
CA ILE A 13 -1.48 7.35 26.04
C ILE A 13 -1.56 8.11 24.71
N ASN A 14 -0.96 9.30 24.66
CA ASN A 14 -0.88 10.12 23.45
C ASN A 14 0.12 9.54 22.44
N THR A 15 -0.30 8.46 21.77
CA THR A 15 0.47 7.77 20.72
C THR A 15 -0.43 7.40 19.54
N THR A 16 0.19 6.84 18.50
CA THR A 16 -0.53 6.33 17.34
C THR A 16 -1.53 5.23 17.76
N GLN A 17 -2.80 5.39 17.36
CA GLN A 17 -3.84 4.41 17.65
C GLN A 17 -3.53 3.04 17.04
N ARG A 18 -4.12 1.97 17.62
CA ARG A 18 -4.10 0.64 17.01
C ARG A 18 -5.11 0.60 15.87
N TYR A 19 -4.60 0.45 14.66
CA TYR A 19 -5.42 0.29 13.46
C TYR A 19 -5.68 -1.18 13.13
N SER A 20 -6.69 -1.41 12.28
CA SER A 20 -7.01 -2.75 11.79
C SER A 20 -5.82 -3.33 11.00
N LYS A 21 -5.59 -4.64 11.12
CA LYS A 21 -4.65 -5.39 10.27
C LYS A 21 -4.99 -5.34 8.77
N LYS A 22 -6.18 -4.84 8.41
CA LYS A 22 -6.59 -4.61 7.02
C LYS A 22 -5.86 -3.42 6.37
N ILE A 23 -5.28 -2.50 7.16
CA ILE A 23 -4.48 -1.41 6.61
C ILE A 23 -3.21 -1.98 5.96
N GLY A 24 -2.97 -1.62 4.70
CA GLY A 24 -1.85 -2.16 3.92
C GLY A 24 -2.06 -3.60 3.43
N ALA A 25 -3.29 -4.12 3.48
CA ALA A 25 -3.58 -5.44 2.93
C ALA A 25 -3.32 -5.51 1.42
N THR A 26 -2.79 -6.65 0.95
CA THR A 26 -2.68 -6.93 -0.48
C THR A 26 -4.05 -7.32 -1.02
N LEU A 27 -4.58 -6.53 -1.96
CA LEU A 27 -5.91 -6.74 -2.54
C LEU A 27 -5.88 -7.70 -3.73
N LYS A 28 -4.83 -7.64 -4.56
CA LYS A 28 -4.60 -8.51 -5.73
C LYS A 28 -3.11 -8.65 -6.00
N SER A 29 -2.68 -9.81 -6.52
CA SER A 29 -1.31 -10.05 -6.98
C SER A 29 -1.35 -10.74 -8.34
N VAL A 30 -0.53 -10.29 -9.29
CA VAL A 30 -0.46 -10.81 -10.65
C VAL A 30 0.99 -11.01 -11.02
N LYS A 31 1.32 -12.15 -11.63
CA LYS A 31 2.61 -12.38 -12.28
C LYS A 31 2.46 -12.15 -13.77
N GLY A 32 3.25 -11.24 -14.33
CA GLY A 32 3.22 -10.90 -15.75
C GLY A 32 3.46 -9.40 -15.96
N THR A 33 3.30 -8.96 -17.20
CA THR A 33 3.53 -7.58 -17.62
C THR A 33 2.26 -6.73 -17.60
N SER A 34 1.10 -7.32 -17.34
CA SER A 34 -0.19 -6.63 -17.33
C SER A 34 -0.99 -7.02 -16.09
N ALA A 35 -1.55 -6.01 -15.41
CA ALA A 35 -2.42 -6.19 -14.26
C ALA A 35 -3.51 -5.13 -14.26
N SER A 36 -4.73 -5.53 -13.91
CA SER A 36 -5.87 -4.64 -13.72
C SER A 36 -6.47 -4.85 -12.33
N TYR A 37 -7.09 -3.80 -11.79
CA TYR A 37 -7.81 -3.88 -10.52
C TYR A 37 -9.00 -2.93 -10.56
N ASP A 38 -10.20 -3.49 -10.45
CA ASP A 38 -11.44 -2.73 -10.40
C ASP A 38 -11.72 -2.32 -8.95
N LEU A 39 -11.91 -1.03 -8.73
CA LEU A 39 -12.23 -0.49 -7.41
C LEU A 39 -13.63 -0.94 -6.98
N THR A 40 -13.77 -1.39 -5.74
CA THR A 40 -15.07 -1.80 -5.20
C THR A 40 -15.78 -0.66 -4.46
N GLY A 41 -15.06 0.44 -4.20
CA GLY A 41 -15.54 1.58 -3.42
C GLY A 41 -15.45 1.39 -1.90
N LYS A 42 -14.91 0.25 -1.46
CA LYS A 42 -14.66 -0.04 -0.04
C LYS A 42 -13.23 0.29 0.39
N GLU A 43 -12.36 0.55 -0.58
CA GLU A 43 -10.98 0.95 -0.39
C GLU A 43 -10.89 2.45 -0.04
N ILE A 44 -9.96 2.82 0.83
CA ILE A 44 -9.66 4.24 1.10
C ILE A 44 -8.75 4.79 -0.01
N TYR A 45 -7.73 4.02 -0.37
CA TYR A 45 -6.84 4.26 -1.49
C TYR A 45 -6.25 2.93 -1.96
N VAL A 46 -5.78 2.89 -3.20
CA VAL A 46 -5.08 1.73 -3.77
C VAL A 46 -3.77 2.21 -4.37
N ARG A 47 -2.69 1.46 -4.13
CA ARG A 47 -1.37 1.67 -4.73
C ARG A 47 -0.86 0.35 -5.29
N ALA A 48 -0.26 0.39 -6.48
CA ALA A 48 0.37 -0.76 -7.10
C ALA A 48 1.89 -0.74 -6.84
N VAL A 49 2.44 -1.90 -6.52
CA VAL A 49 3.90 -2.15 -6.48
C VAL A 49 4.22 -3.10 -7.61
N VAL A 50 5.05 -2.64 -8.54
CA VAL A 50 5.58 -3.49 -9.61
C VAL A 50 6.97 -3.95 -9.20
N ARG A 51 7.22 -5.27 -9.22
CA ARG A 51 8.54 -5.86 -8.96
C ARG A 51 9.06 -6.48 -10.25
N SER A 52 10.26 -6.11 -10.65
CA SER A 52 11.00 -6.73 -11.75
C SER A 52 11.59 -8.06 -11.31
N SER A 53 11.92 -8.90 -12.28
CA SER A 53 12.81 -10.06 -12.07
C SER A 53 14.30 -9.67 -12.04
N LYS A 54 14.63 -8.46 -12.49
CA LYS A 54 16.01 -7.96 -12.54
C LYS A 54 16.43 -7.37 -11.19
N LEU A 55 17.67 -7.67 -10.78
CA LEU A 55 18.28 -7.09 -9.59
C LEU A 55 18.48 -5.58 -9.76
N HIS A 56 18.28 -4.84 -8.68
CA HIS A 56 18.48 -3.40 -8.68
C HIS A 56 19.99 -3.09 -8.72
N PRO A 57 20.46 -2.21 -9.63
CA PRO A 57 21.89 -1.97 -9.83
C PRO A 57 22.58 -1.29 -8.64
N ASN A 58 21.84 -0.51 -7.85
CA ASN A 58 22.34 0.13 -6.63
C ASN A 58 21.27 0.03 -5.52
N PRO A 59 21.09 -1.16 -4.93
CA PRO A 59 19.97 -1.41 -4.02
C PRO A 59 20.21 -0.78 -2.65
N SER A 60 19.12 -0.52 -1.91
CA SER A 60 19.24 -0.13 -0.49
C SER A 60 19.59 -1.35 0.37
N GLU A 61 19.13 -2.54 -0.01
CA GLU A 61 19.46 -3.80 0.65
C GLU A 61 19.97 -4.87 -0.33
N ILE A 62 20.87 -5.73 0.14
CA ILE A 62 21.43 -6.81 -0.67
C ILE A 62 20.31 -7.72 -1.18
N GLY A 63 20.27 -7.94 -2.50
CA GLY A 63 19.30 -8.83 -3.15
C GLY A 63 17.99 -8.16 -3.54
N GLU A 64 17.85 -6.84 -3.40
CA GLU A 64 16.67 -6.15 -3.93
C GLU A 64 16.58 -6.20 -5.45
N VAL A 65 15.34 -6.32 -5.93
CA VAL A 65 14.99 -6.22 -7.35
C VAL A 65 14.54 -4.81 -7.69
N GLU A 66 14.57 -4.45 -8.96
CA GLU A 66 13.99 -3.19 -9.42
C GLU A 66 12.49 -3.15 -9.06
N ARG A 67 12.04 -2.01 -8.51
CA ARG A 67 10.65 -1.80 -8.10
C ARG A 67 10.17 -0.43 -8.51
N ALA A 68 8.90 -0.35 -8.88
CA ALA A 68 8.21 0.89 -9.15
C ALA A 68 6.91 0.98 -8.33
N TRP A 69 6.58 2.19 -7.91
CA TRP A 69 5.32 2.52 -7.24
C TRP A 69 4.45 3.30 -8.21
N VAL A 70 3.22 2.84 -8.40
CA VAL A 70 2.26 3.51 -9.29
C VAL A 70 0.95 3.70 -8.54
N GLN A 71 0.30 4.83 -8.77
CA GLN A 71 -1.06 5.06 -8.33
C GLN A 71 -2.00 4.76 -9.50
N PRO A 72 -2.75 3.65 -9.48
CA PRO A 72 -3.53 3.17 -10.63
C PRO A 72 -4.87 3.92 -10.80
N VAL A 73 -4.97 5.16 -10.32
CA VAL A 73 -6.17 5.99 -10.41
C VAL A 73 -5.84 7.34 -11.03
N ALA A 74 -6.58 7.67 -12.08
CA ALA A 74 -6.57 8.98 -12.69
C ALA A 74 -7.18 10.00 -11.72
N GLY A 75 -6.51 11.14 -11.53
CA GLY A 75 -7.02 12.22 -10.70
C GLY A 75 -8.24 12.91 -11.34
N PRO A 76 -8.97 13.74 -10.61
CA PRO A 76 -10.15 14.45 -11.12
C PRO A 76 -9.85 15.41 -12.29
N ALA A 77 -8.58 15.78 -12.50
CA ALA A 77 -8.12 16.61 -13.60
C ALA A 77 -7.44 15.82 -14.73
N ALA A 78 -7.52 14.49 -14.72
CA ALA A 78 -6.94 13.68 -15.78
C ALA A 78 -7.68 13.93 -17.11
N PRO A 79 -6.96 13.92 -18.26
CA PRO A 79 -7.59 13.97 -19.57
C PRO A 79 -8.61 12.84 -19.70
N GLN A 80 -9.78 13.15 -20.26
CA GLN A 80 -10.75 12.14 -20.67
C GLN A 80 -10.30 11.59 -22.02
N GLU A 81 -10.06 10.28 -22.08
CA GLU A 81 -9.83 9.55 -23.33
C GLU A 81 -11.11 9.40 -24.16
#